data_AF-A0AAW4WS99-F1
#
_entry.id   AF-A0AAW4WS99-F1
#
_cell.length_a   1.000
_cell.length_b   1.000
_cell.length_c   1.000
_cell.angle_alpha   90.00
_cell.angle_beta   90.00
_cell.angle_gamma   90.00
#
_symmetry.space_group_name_H-M   'P 1'
#
loop_
_entity.id
_entity.type
_entity.pdbx_description
1 polymer ?
#
loop_
_entity_poly.entity_id
_entity_poly.type
_entity_poly.pdbx_seq_one_letter_code
_entity_poly.pdbx_strand_id
1 'polypeptide(L)'
;MNKHWYKFLLLIIIIAIGMFSLYYFGVADYFTLENLEQIRDQIEGYGYLGPIIYIAVFTIGTLFFLPAIPFAILGGLLFGFFWGLVWVLVATTTAVSLAFLAGRYAIHDLAEDIFKHKDYYQKIQTGFNDYGWKVILITRFLPMFPFIPQSYIYGLINIKFRTYIIFSFIGKIPASIAYVYIGSSLMHWVV
;
A
#
# COMPACT_ATOMS: atom_id res chain seq x y z
N MET A 1 -19.93 27.08 -11.35
CA MET A 1 -18.55 26.96 -10.80
C MET A 1 -18.58 25.90 -9.69
N ASN A 2 -18.01 24.72 -9.96
CA ASN A 2 -18.34 23.49 -9.23
C ASN A 2 -17.85 23.47 -7.78
N LYS A 3 -18.82 23.41 -6.86
CA LYS A 3 -18.69 23.34 -5.39
C LYS A 3 -18.04 22.03 -4.89
N HIS A 4 -17.27 21.32 -5.71
CA HIS A 4 -16.59 20.06 -5.36
C HIS A 4 -15.08 20.09 -5.63
N TRP A 5 -14.57 21.14 -6.27
CA TRP A 5 -13.13 21.37 -6.48
C TRP A 5 -12.33 21.37 -5.17
N TYR A 6 -12.92 21.89 -4.09
CA TYR A 6 -12.25 21.93 -2.79
C TYR A 6 -11.98 20.53 -2.22
N LYS A 7 -12.78 19.50 -2.56
CA LYS A 7 -12.55 18.11 -2.10
C LYS A 7 -11.39 17.45 -2.84
N PHE A 8 -11.24 17.75 -4.13
CA PHE A 8 -10.12 17.28 -4.93
C PHE A 8 -8.82 17.99 -4.52
N LEU A 9 -8.88 19.29 -4.26
CA LEU A 9 -7.79 20.01 -3.61
C LEU A 9 -7.47 19.43 -2.23
N LEU A 10 -8.48 19.08 -1.42
CA LEU A 10 -8.27 18.45 -0.12
C LEU A 10 -7.53 17.11 -0.25
N LEU A 11 -7.87 16.29 -1.23
CA LEU A 11 -7.17 15.02 -1.49
C LEU A 11 -5.71 15.27 -1.91
N ILE A 12 -5.47 16.22 -2.81
CA ILE A 12 -4.12 16.62 -3.24
C ILE A 12 -3.33 17.17 -2.04
N ILE A 13 -3.97 17.96 -1.18
CA ILE A 13 -3.38 18.52 0.04
C ILE A 13 -3.07 17.39 1.02
N ILE A 14 -3.94 16.40 1.20
CA ILE A 14 -3.68 15.24 2.07
C ILE A 14 -2.50 14.41 1.55
N ILE A 15 -2.43 14.16 0.23
CA ILE A 15 -1.31 13.45 -0.39
C ILE A 15 -0.03 14.28 -0.27
N ALA A 16 -0.09 15.58 -0.51
CA ALA A 16 1.04 16.50 -0.38
C ALA A 16 1.51 16.62 1.07
N ILE A 17 0.60 16.62 2.05
CA ILE A 17 0.91 16.58 3.48
C ILE A 17 1.52 15.23 3.86
N GLY A 18 1.02 14.11 3.32
CA GLY A 18 1.63 12.80 3.49
C GLY A 18 3.06 12.76 2.96
N MET A 19 3.27 13.21 1.73
CA MET A 19 4.60 13.33 1.10
C MET A 19 5.52 14.33 1.82
N PHE A 20 4.98 15.45 2.28
CA PHE A 20 5.70 16.46 3.04
C PHE A 20 6.06 15.95 4.44
N SER A 21 5.16 15.23 5.11
CA SER A 21 5.43 14.61 6.41
C SER A 21 6.55 13.58 6.31
N LEU A 22 6.59 12.78 5.23
CA LEU A 22 7.69 11.86 4.95
C LEU A 22 9.04 12.55 4.81
N TYR A 23 9.05 13.70 4.13
CA TYR A 23 10.23 14.55 3.98
C TYR A 23 10.62 15.23 5.31
N TYR A 24 9.64 15.73 6.06
CA TYR A 24 9.86 16.54 7.26
C TYR A 24 10.22 15.70 8.50
N PHE A 25 9.66 14.50 8.63
CA PHE A 25 9.99 13.57 9.71
C PHE A 25 11.28 12.78 9.45
N GLY A 26 11.97 13.02 8.33
CA GLY A 26 13.22 12.32 8.02
C GLY A 26 13.04 10.81 8.02
N VAL A 27 11.88 10.29 7.60
CA VAL A 27 11.63 8.84 7.61
C VAL A 27 12.68 8.13 6.75
N ALA A 28 13.15 8.78 5.68
CA ALA A 28 14.29 8.32 4.89
C ALA A 28 15.58 8.19 5.72
N ASP A 29 15.79 9.09 6.69
CA ASP A 29 16.94 9.09 7.59
C ASP A 29 16.82 8.01 8.68
N TYR A 30 15.61 7.55 9.03
CA TYR A 30 15.39 6.37 9.88
C TYR A 30 15.71 5.04 9.18
N PHE A 31 15.82 5.02 7.85
CA PHE A 31 16.27 3.86 7.06
C PHE A 31 17.79 3.89 6.78
N THR A 32 18.58 4.60 7.60
CA THR A 32 20.04 4.42 7.63
C THR A 32 20.40 3.06 8.26
N LEU A 33 21.50 2.46 7.78
CA LEU A 33 21.97 1.14 8.22
C LEU A 33 22.13 1.04 9.75
N GLU A 34 22.54 2.13 10.40
CA GLU A 34 22.78 2.21 11.84
C GLU A 34 21.48 2.14 12.68
N ASN A 35 20.39 2.72 12.19
CA ASN A 35 19.07 2.64 12.84
C ASN A 35 18.40 1.27 12.61
N LEU A 36 18.74 0.60 11.52
CA LEU A 36 18.19 -0.71 11.17
C LEU A 36 18.67 -1.84 12.11
N GLU A 37 19.90 -1.75 12.62
CA GLU A 37 20.41 -2.67 13.66
C GLU A 37 19.65 -2.50 14.99
N GLN A 38 19.45 -1.26 15.43
CA GLN A 38 18.70 -0.99 16.68
C GLN A 38 17.24 -1.47 16.59
N ILE A 39 16.59 -1.30 15.44
CA ILE A 39 15.23 -1.79 15.19
C ILE A 39 15.19 -3.32 15.22
N ARG A 40 16.23 -3.99 14.69
CA ARG A 40 16.33 -5.45 14.72
C ARG A 40 16.45 -5.97 16.15
N ASP A 41 17.35 -5.44 16.95
CA ASP A 41 17.55 -5.88 18.34
C ASP A 41 16.29 -5.69 19.19
N GLN A 42 15.58 -4.58 18.98
CA GLN A 42 14.29 -4.36 19.62
C GLN A 42 13.24 -5.38 19.18
N ILE A 43 13.16 -5.70 17.89
CA ILE A 43 12.16 -6.63 17.34
C ILE A 43 12.45 -8.09 17.69
N GLU A 44 13.71 -8.52 17.68
CA GLU A 44 14.12 -9.84 18.18
C GLU A 44 13.75 -10.01 19.65
N GLY A 45 13.84 -8.92 20.45
CA GLY A 45 13.41 -8.90 21.85
C GLY A 45 11.91 -9.18 22.08
N TYR A 46 11.05 -9.00 21.07
CA TYR A 46 9.60 -9.29 21.17
C TYR A 46 9.23 -10.74 20.79
N GLY A 47 10.19 -11.56 20.36
CA GLY A 47 9.97 -12.99 20.05
C GLY A 47 8.82 -13.23 19.06
N TYR A 48 7.85 -14.06 19.44
CA TYR A 48 6.71 -14.44 18.59
C TYR A 48 5.76 -13.27 18.22
N LEU A 49 5.82 -12.14 18.91
CA LEU A 49 5.00 -10.96 18.59
C LEU A 49 5.59 -10.09 17.47
N GLY A 50 6.87 -10.26 17.14
CA GLY A 50 7.56 -9.47 16.11
C GLY A 50 6.82 -9.39 14.77
N PRO A 51 6.38 -10.51 14.17
CA PRO A 51 5.63 -10.48 12.91
C PRO A 51 4.30 -9.72 13.00
N ILE A 52 3.58 -9.83 14.11
CA ILE A 52 2.27 -9.17 14.30
C ILE A 52 2.47 -7.66 14.37
N ILE A 53 3.45 -7.21 15.16
CA ILE A 53 3.82 -5.79 15.27
C ILE A 53 4.26 -5.26 13.91
N TYR A 54 5.11 -6.00 13.20
CA TYR A 54 5.56 -5.64 11.85
C TYR A 54 4.38 -5.46 10.88
N ILE A 55 3.45 -6.40 10.83
CA ILE A 55 2.26 -6.33 9.98
C ILE A 55 1.42 -5.10 10.33
N ALA A 56 1.20 -4.83 11.62
CA ALA A 56 0.44 -3.68 12.08
C ALA A 56 1.10 -2.36 11.67
N VAL A 57 2.42 -2.22 11.91
CA VAL A 57 3.19 -1.02 11.56
C VAL A 57 3.22 -0.81 10.05
N PHE A 58 3.50 -1.85 9.25
CA PHE A 58 3.45 -1.79 7.79
C PHE A 58 2.07 -1.33 7.32
N THR A 59 1.02 -1.95 7.84
CA THR A 59 -0.36 -1.70 7.42
C THR A 59 -0.78 -0.28 7.73
N ILE A 60 -0.59 0.15 8.98
CA ILE A 60 -0.93 1.50 9.43
C ILE A 60 -0.10 2.53 8.67
N GLY A 61 1.21 2.33 8.59
CA GLY A 61 2.11 3.24 7.89
C GLY A 61 1.71 3.44 6.43
N THR A 62 1.48 2.36 5.70
CA THR A 62 1.09 2.46 4.29
C THR A 62 -0.32 3.04 4.10
N LEU A 63 -1.27 2.81 5.01
CA LEU A 63 -2.59 3.47 4.98
C LEU A 63 -2.49 4.99 5.12
N PHE A 64 -1.49 5.48 5.86
CA PHE A 64 -1.14 6.90 5.96
C PHE A 64 -0.19 7.37 4.85
N PHE A 65 -0.17 6.67 3.72
CA PHE A 65 0.60 7.02 2.53
C PHE A 65 2.13 6.97 2.70
N LEU A 66 2.64 6.32 3.75
CA LEU A 66 4.07 6.03 3.84
C LEU A 66 4.48 5.04 2.73
N PRO A 67 5.70 5.16 2.17
CA PRO A 67 6.16 4.31 1.09
C PRO A 67 6.28 2.86 1.58
N ALA A 68 5.83 1.89 0.77
CA ALA A 68 5.88 0.46 1.15
C ALA A 68 7.26 -0.18 0.99
N ILE A 69 8.10 0.36 0.09
CA ILE A 69 9.43 -0.21 -0.24
C ILE A 69 10.30 -0.35 1.01
N PRO A 70 10.44 0.70 1.86
CA PRO A 70 11.27 0.61 3.04
C PRO A 70 10.79 -0.48 4.01
N PHE A 71 9.48 -0.59 4.24
CA PHE A 71 8.94 -1.67 5.08
C PHE A 71 9.20 -3.06 4.49
N ALA A 72 9.15 -3.22 3.17
CA ALA A 72 9.43 -4.52 2.52
C ALA A 72 10.89 -4.94 2.68
N ILE A 73 11.83 -4.00 2.53
CA ILE A 73 13.25 -4.23 2.81
C ILE A 73 13.44 -4.58 4.29
N LEU A 74 12.80 -3.83 5.19
CA LEU A 74 12.87 -4.06 6.63
C LEU A 74 12.32 -5.45 7.01
N GLY A 75 11.26 -5.92 6.35
CA GLY A 75 10.76 -7.29 6.52
C GLY A 75 11.77 -8.38 6.14
N GLY A 76 12.52 -8.18 5.04
CA GLY A 76 13.61 -9.07 4.66
C GLY A 76 14.80 -9.02 5.62
N LEU A 77 15.11 -7.85 6.16
CA LEU A 77 16.18 -7.67 7.13
C LEU A 77 15.86 -8.29 8.49
N LEU A 78 14.60 -8.25 8.94
CA LEU A 78 14.20 -8.77 10.26
C LEU A 78 13.96 -10.27 10.26
N PHE A 79 13.32 -10.80 9.20
CA PHE A 79 12.81 -12.17 9.20
C PHE A 79 13.50 -13.06 8.15
N GLY A 80 14.51 -12.53 7.45
CA GLY A 80 15.15 -13.21 6.32
C GLY A 80 14.24 -13.28 5.09
N PHE A 81 14.72 -13.95 4.04
CA PHE A 81 14.01 -13.95 2.75
C PHE A 81 12.63 -14.61 2.82
N PHE A 82 12.57 -15.87 3.30
CA PHE A 82 11.34 -16.65 3.25
C PHE A 82 10.24 -16.08 4.15
N TRP A 83 10.53 -15.88 5.43
CA TRP A 83 9.55 -15.34 6.38
C TRP A 83 9.28 -13.85 6.15
N GLY A 84 10.30 -13.07 5.75
CA GLY A 84 10.09 -11.68 5.34
C GLY A 84 9.12 -11.56 4.19
N LEU A 85 9.22 -12.43 3.17
CA LEU A 85 8.30 -12.44 2.03
C LEU A 85 6.87 -12.76 2.46
N VAL A 86 6.70 -13.79 3.32
CA VAL A 86 5.38 -14.15 3.87
C VAL A 86 4.77 -12.96 4.60
N TRP A 87 5.50 -12.34 5.53
CA TRP A 87 4.96 -11.23 6.33
C TRP A 87 4.70 -9.97 5.52
N VAL A 88 5.57 -9.64 4.53
CA VAL A 88 5.34 -8.54 3.60
C VAL A 88 4.07 -8.77 2.78
N LEU A 89 3.86 -9.98 2.26
CA LEU A 89 2.67 -10.30 1.47
C LEU A 89 1.40 -10.25 2.33
N VAL A 90 1.44 -10.72 3.57
CA VAL A 90 0.31 -10.60 4.51
C VAL A 90 0.03 -9.14 4.83
N ALA A 91 1.06 -8.36 5.15
CA ALA A 91 0.92 -6.95 5.51
C ALA A 91 0.41 -6.10 4.34
N THR A 92 1.00 -6.24 3.15
CA THR A 92 0.57 -5.48 1.97
C THR A 92 -0.85 -5.86 1.56
N THR A 93 -1.23 -7.15 1.66
CA THR A 93 -2.60 -7.61 1.39
C THR A 93 -3.60 -7.04 2.37
N THR A 94 -3.24 -6.99 3.65
CA THR A 94 -4.08 -6.39 4.70
C THR A 94 -4.28 -4.90 4.43
N ALA A 95 -3.21 -4.17 4.15
CA ALA A 95 -3.25 -2.73 3.85
C ALA A 95 -4.12 -2.40 2.64
N VAL A 96 -3.93 -3.10 1.51
CA VAL A 96 -4.75 -2.87 0.31
C VAL A 96 -6.21 -3.24 0.53
N SER A 97 -6.48 -4.28 1.32
CA SER A 97 -7.85 -4.69 1.66
C SER A 97 -8.55 -3.61 2.47
N LEU A 98 -7.89 -3.07 3.51
CA LEU A 98 -8.44 -2.00 4.33
C LEU A 98 -8.67 -0.72 3.52
N ALA A 99 -7.69 -0.32 2.68
CA ALA A 99 -7.85 0.84 1.81
C ALA A 99 -9.02 0.68 0.82
N PHE A 100 -9.18 -0.51 0.23
CA PHE A 100 -10.31 -0.81 -0.65
C PHE A 100 -11.64 -0.72 0.10
N LEU A 101 -11.75 -1.34 1.28
CA LEU A 101 -12.99 -1.32 2.06
C LEU A 101 -13.33 0.08 2.55
N ALA A 102 -12.33 0.86 2.96
CA ALA A 102 -12.52 2.28 3.28
C ALA A 102 -13.02 3.06 2.06
N GLY A 103 -12.45 2.84 0.88
CA GLY A 103 -12.96 3.41 -0.37
C GLY A 103 -14.43 3.00 -0.63
N ARG A 104 -14.73 1.71 -0.48
CA ARG A 104 -16.04 1.11 -0.75
C ARG A 104 -17.14 1.58 0.20
N TYR A 105 -16.86 1.72 1.49
CA TYR A 105 -17.90 1.95 2.50
C TYR A 105 -17.89 3.36 3.07
N ALA A 106 -16.76 4.07 3.05
CA ALA A 106 -16.68 5.43 3.60
C ALA A 106 -16.69 6.51 2.51
N ILE A 107 -16.22 6.20 1.29
CA ILE A 107 -16.01 7.20 0.22
C ILE A 107 -16.96 6.99 -0.96
N HIS A 108 -17.45 5.77 -1.19
CA HIS A 108 -18.25 5.41 -2.35
C HIS A 108 -19.50 6.27 -2.52
N ASP A 109 -20.33 6.40 -1.48
CA ASP A 109 -21.59 7.16 -1.55
C ASP A 109 -21.33 8.63 -1.91
N LEU A 110 -20.27 9.21 -1.34
CA LEU A 110 -19.84 10.57 -1.64
C LEU A 110 -19.39 10.72 -3.11
N ALA A 111 -18.67 9.72 -3.63
CA ALA A 111 -18.22 9.72 -5.02
C ALA A 111 -19.38 9.52 -5.99
N GLU A 112 -20.30 8.60 -5.68
CA GLU A 112 -21.47 8.31 -6.49
C GLU A 112 -22.34 9.57 -6.63
N ASP A 113 -22.62 10.27 -5.54
CA ASP A 113 -23.42 11.51 -5.60
C ASP A 113 -22.78 12.62 -6.43
N ILE A 114 -21.45 12.69 -6.47
CA ILE A 114 -20.72 13.72 -7.22
C ILE A 114 -20.59 13.34 -8.70
N PHE A 115 -20.37 12.06 -9.00
CA PHE A 115 -19.92 11.62 -10.32
C PHE A 115 -20.95 10.80 -11.12
N LYS A 116 -22.07 10.36 -10.54
CA LYS A 116 -23.09 9.53 -11.23
C LYS A 116 -23.63 10.10 -12.54
N HIS A 117 -23.66 11.42 -12.66
CA HIS A 117 -24.15 12.14 -13.85
C HIS A 117 -23.07 12.37 -14.92
N LYS A 118 -21.86 11.83 -14.75
CA LYS A 118 -20.77 11.96 -15.71
C LYS A 118 -20.65 10.69 -16.55
N ASP A 119 -20.77 10.83 -17.87
CA ASP A 119 -20.64 9.71 -18.82
C ASP A 119 -19.34 8.90 -18.64
N TYR A 120 -18.24 9.57 -18.29
CA TYR A 120 -16.96 8.91 -18.01
C TYR A 120 -17.03 7.97 -16.80
N TYR A 121 -17.75 8.35 -15.74
CA TYR A 121 -17.89 7.53 -14.53
C TYR A 121 -18.67 6.24 -14.84
N GLN A 122 -19.75 6.35 -15.62
CA GLN A 122 -20.51 5.19 -16.08
C GLN A 122 -19.66 4.30 -16.98
N LYS A 123 -18.92 4.86 -17.95
CA LYS A 123 -18.01 4.10 -18.82
C LYS A 123 -16.93 3.33 -18.04
N ILE A 124 -16.36 3.93 -17.00
CA ILE A 124 -15.42 3.22 -16.11
C ILE A 124 -16.12 2.06 -15.41
N GLN A 125 -17.28 2.31 -14.81
CA GLN A 125 -18.02 1.25 -14.11
C GLN A 125 -18.31 0.05 -15.02
N THR A 126 -18.79 0.29 -16.25
CA THR A 126 -19.08 -0.79 -17.20
C THR A 126 -17.81 -1.48 -17.71
N GLY A 127 -16.75 -0.72 -18.03
CA GLY A 127 -15.49 -1.30 -18.54
C GLY A 127 -14.77 -2.19 -17.53
N PHE A 128 -14.94 -1.93 -16.23
CA PHE A 128 -14.36 -2.74 -15.16
C PHE A 128 -15.15 -4.02 -14.85
N ASN A 129 -16.41 -4.15 -15.29
CA ASN A 129 -17.17 -5.40 -15.14
C ASN A 129 -16.52 -6.56 -15.91
N ASP A 130 -16.07 -6.32 -17.14
CA ASP A 130 -15.56 -7.38 -18.02
C ASP A 130 -14.03 -7.53 -17.93
N TYR A 131 -13.30 -6.45 -17.62
CA TYR A 131 -11.83 -6.45 -17.65
C TYR A 131 -11.15 -5.95 -16.37
N GLY A 132 -11.90 -5.78 -15.26
CA GLY A 132 -11.37 -5.17 -14.04
C GLY A 132 -10.13 -5.87 -13.48
N TRP A 133 -10.03 -7.19 -13.58
CA TRP A 133 -8.85 -7.94 -13.14
C TRP A 133 -7.59 -7.64 -13.97
N LYS A 134 -7.72 -7.43 -15.28
CA LYS A 134 -6.60 -7.06 -16.15
C LYS A 134 -6.08 -5.68 -15.78
N VAL A 135 -6.99 -4.74 -15.54
CA VAL A 135 -6.63 -3.38 -15.13
C VAL A 135 -5.90 -3.40 -13.80
N ILE A 136 -6.35 -4.18 -12.81
CA ILE A 136 -5.65 -4.36 -11.53
C ILE A 136 -4.24 -4.87 -11.78
N LEU A 137 -4.05 -5.97 -12.51
CA LEU A 137 -2.71 -6.51 -12.76
C LEU A 137 -1.80 -5.50 -13.46
N ILE A 138 -2.23 -4.94 -14.58
CA ILE A 138 -1.44 -4.00 -15.39
C ILE A 138 -0.95 -2.83 -14.54
N THR A 139 -1.83 -2.27 -13.72
CA THR A 139 -1.51 -1.12 -12.86
C THR A 139 -0.75 -1.50 -11.59
N ARG A 140 -0.70 -2.77 -11.19
CA ARG A 140 0.22 -3.25 -10.16
C ARG A 140 1.63 -3.50 -10.72
N PHE A 141 1.72 -3.87 -12.00
CA PHE A 141 3.00 -4.02 -12.69
C PHE A 141 3.61 -2.70 -13.16
N LEU A 142 2.78 -1.79 -13.67
CA LEU A 142 3.18 -0.45 -14.07
C LEU A 142 2.99 0.50 -12.87
N PRO A 143 4.06 1.00 -12.23
CA PRO A 143 3.97 1.88 -11.07
C PRO A 143 3.56 3.30 -11.48
N MET A 144 2.40 3.45 -12.12
CA MET A 144 1.87 4.74 -12.59
C MET A 144 1.40 5.61 -11.43
N PHE A 145 1.00 5.00 -10.31
CA PHE A 145 0.46 5.68 -9.13
C PHE A 145 0.90 5.01 -7.83
N PRO A 146 0.89 5.73 -6.70
CA PRO A 146 1.14 5.11 -5.41
C PRO A 146 0.07 4.06 -5.08
N PHE A 147 0.49 2.92 -4.54
CA PHE A 147 -0.35 1.72 -4.51
C PHE A 147 -1.59 1.81 -3.59
N ILE A 148 -1.50 2.61 -2.51
CA ILE A 148 -2.58 2.78 -1.52
C ILE A 148 -3.68 3.73 -2.01
N PRO A 149 -3.37 4.94 -2.52
CA PRO A 149 -4.37 5.79 -3.19
C PRO A 149 -5.19 5.04 -4.24
N GLN A 150 -4.49 4.24 -5.05
CA GLN A 150 -5.10 3.40 -6.07
C GLN A 150 -6.11 2.40 -5.48
N SER A 151 -5.82 1.87 -4.30
CA SER A 151 -6.67 0.90 -3.59
C SER A 151 -7.97 1.54 -3.11
N TYR A 152 -7.91 2.78 -2.60
CA TYR A 152 -9.12 3.56 -2.30
C TYR A 152 -9.97 3.79 -3.55
N ILE A 153 -9.36 4.14 -4.69
CA ILE A 153 -10.06 4.37 -5.95
C ILE A 153 -10.76 3.09 -6.44
N TYR A 154 -10.11 1.92 -6.34
CA TYR A 154 -10.76 0.67 -6.70
C TYR A 154 -11.99 0.35 -5.84
N GLY A 155 -12.02 0.80 -4.59
CA GLY A 155 -13.21 0.72 -3.74
C GLY A 155 -14.40 1.52 -4.26
N LEU A 156 -14.14 2.58 -5.04
CA LEU A 156 -15.18 3.44 -5.65
C LEU A 156 -15.76 2.84 -6.94
N ILE A 157 -15.12 1.82 -7.51
CA ILE A 157 -15.52 1.20 -8.78
C ILE A 157 -16.22 -0.13 -8.49
N ASN A 158 -17.11 -0.57 -9.37
CA ASN A 158 -17.84 -1.83 -9.22
C ASN A 158 -16.96 -3.08 -9.49
N ILE A 159 -15.95 -3.31 -8.65
CA ILE A 159 -15.07 -4.48 -8.71
C ILE A 159 -15.33 -5.39 -7.50
N LYS A 160 -15.53 -6.69 -7.71
CA LYS A 160 -15.67 -7.63 -6.59
C LYS A 160 -14.41 -7.63 -5.72
N PHE A 161 -14.58 -7.52 -4.40
CA PHE A 161 -13.48 -7.50 -3.43
C PHE A 161 -12.52 -8.70 -3.58
N ARG A 162 -13.07 -9.90 -3.81
CA ARG A 162 -12.27 -11.11 -4.04
C ARG A 162 -11.36 -10.98 -5.26
N THR A 163 -11.89 -10.49 -6.39
CA THR A 163 -11.10 -10.23 -7.60
C THR A 163 -9.99 -9.24 -7.28
N TYR A 164 -10.33 -8.14 -6.61
CA TYR A 164 -9.36 -7.12 -6.23
C TYR A 164 -8.19 -7.66 -5.39
N ILE A 165 -8.48 -8.43 -4.33
CA ILE A 165 -7.45 -9.01 -3.45
C ILE A 165 -6.58 -9.99 -4.22
N ILE A 166 -7.16 -10.95 -4.94
CA ILE A 166 -6.40 -12.02 -5.61
C ILE A 166 -5.41 -11.42 -6.62
N PHE A 167 -5.89 -10.52 -7.48
CA PHE A 167 -5.05 -9.92 -8.51
C PHE A 167 -4.06 -8.89 -7.93
N SER A 168 -4.41 -8.20 -6.83
CA SER A 168 -3.44 -7.35 -6.13
C SER A 168 -2.34 -8.16 -5.45
N PHE A 169 -2.69 -9.29 -4.82
CA PHE A 169 -1.73 -10.21 -4.21
C PHE A 169 -0.75 -10.73 -5.26
N ILE A 170 -1.27 -11.28 -6.36
CA ILE A 170 -0.45 -11.79 -7.47
C ILE A 170 0.47 -10.69 -8.02
N GLY A 171 -0.08 -9.49 -8.29
CA GLY A 171 0.71 -8.37 -8.80
C GLY A 171 1.79 -7.87 -7.85
N LYS A 172 1.66 -8.11 -6.53
CA LYS A 172 2.66 -7.71 -5.53
C LYS A 172 3.79 -8.70 -5.33
N ILE A 173 3.63 -9.95 -5.76
CA ILE A 173 4.66 -11.00 -5.55
C ILE A 173 6.02 -10.60 -6.12
N PRO A 174 6.17 -10.18 -7.40
CA PRO A 174 7.49 -9.94 -7.98
C PRO A 174 8.23 -8.78 -7.30
N ALA A 175 7.52 -7.69 -7.02
CA ALA A 175 8.09 -6.55 -6.30
C ALA A 175 8.47 -6.94 -4.86
N SER A 176 7.63 -7.70 -4.16
CA SER A 176 7.91 -8.15 -2.79
C SER A 176 9.14 -9.05 -2.73
N ILE A 177 9.28 -9.98 -3.68
CA ILE A 177 10.48 -10.82 -3.82
C ILE A 177 11.73 -9.94 -3.96
N ALA A 178 11.73 -8.98 -4.88
CA ALA A 178 12.89 -8.13 -5.13
C ALA A 178 13.31 -7.33 -3.87
N TYR A 179 12.37 -6.65 -3.21
CA TYR A 179 12.69 -5.81 -2.05
C TYR A 179 13.03 -6.61 -0.80
N VAL A 180 12.35 -7.73 -0.56
CA VAL A 180 12.66 -8.63 0.55
C VAL A 180 14.02 -9.29 0.33
N TYR A 181 14.34 -9.68 -0.91
CA TYR A 181 15.65 -10.22 -1.24
C TYR A 181 16.78 -9.23 -0.94
N ILE A 182 16.61 -7.96 -1.34
CA ILE A 182 17.53 -6.87 -1.01
C ILE A 182 17.71 -6.78 0.52
N GLY A 183 16.61 -6.70 1.28
CA GLY A 183 16.66 -6.63 2.74
C GLY A 183 17.35 -7.84 3.39
N SER A 184 17.04 -9.05 2.93
CA SER A 184 17.63 -10.29 3.45
C SER A 184 19.10 -10.45 3.07
N SER A 185 19.53 -9.84 1.97
CA SER A 185 20.94 -9.83 1.56
C SER A 185 21.74 -8.90 2.47
N LEU A 186 21.18 -7.75 2.87
CA LEU A 186 21.82 -6.84 3.83
C LEU A 186 22.06 -7.51 5.18
N MET A 187 21.17 -8.42 5.63
CA MET A 187 21.38 -9.22 6.84
C MET A 187 22.71 -9.97 6.83
N HIS A 188 23.14 -10.52 5.68
CA HIS A 188 24.40 -11.26 5.56
C HIS A 188 25.66 -10.38 5.54
N TRP A 189 25.52 -9.06 5.33
CA TRP A 189 26.64 -8.11 5.39
C TRP A 189 26.78 -7.43 6.75
N VAL A 190 25.72 -7.49 7.56
CA VAL A 190 25.61 -6.86 8.88
C VAL A 190 25.92 -7.85 10.02
N VAL A 191 25.96 -9.15 9.73
CA VAL A 191 26.40 -10.24 10.63
C VAL A 191 27.78 -10.72 10.21
#